data_AF-A0AA37PAQ3-F1
#
_entry.id   AF-A0AA37PAQ3-F1
#
_cell.length_a   1.000
_cell.length_b   1.000
_cell.length_c   1.000
_cell.angle_alpha   90.00
_cell.angle_beta   90.00
_cell.angle_gamma   90.00
#
_symmetry.space_group_name_H-M   'P 1'
#
loop_
_entity.id
_entity.type
_entity.pdbx_description
1 polymer ?
#
loop_
_entity_poly.entity_id
_entity_poly.type
_entity_poly.pdbx_seq_one_letter_code
_entity_poly.pdbx_strand_id
1 'polypeptide(L)'
;MNEWIPPIGASVADITLDLWNGTAMGLDNDTLYIWGTGEPWQEDGRTYRWDVFWNTATDQFDVQSLLPLGLYFKSDVTGRDPSKWKLEGWLYNDIFYETTEKFRTAYWNGLPKLPANYEGDWARTDQQGPLMPYDKMTPPVPVAPSGSRFAIDQQRNYVEWMDFSFYISFRRDTGVALYDIRYKGELLLYELGLQEALAHYAGSDPVQSTTAYLDSEYGFGVYAFELVTGYDCPEYATYLNTSFYKSETTHTHLKSICLFEFAADYPIQRHSSSDYVSVTKNTHFSLRSVSTVGNYDYMFTYSFFLDGSISVEARASGYVQTTYLGAPEFGFTIQKGLSGSIHDHVLNFKADFDILGI
;
A
#
# COMPACT_ATOMS: atom_id res chain seq x y z
N MET A 1 18.29 12.51 10.16
CA MET A 1 18.70 11.64 9.03
C MET A 1 19.32 12.40 7.88
N ASN A 2 18.82 13.59 7.54
CA ASN A 2 19.42 14.47 6.53
C ASN A 2 20.90 14.85 6.81
N GLU A 3 21.34 14.81 8.06
CA GLU A 3 22.74 15.05 8.44
C GLU A 3 23.63 13.79 8.39
N TRP A 4 23.06 12.62 8.07
CA TRP A 4 23.75 11.33 8.17
C TRP A 4 23.83 10.55 6.86
N ILE A 5 22.68 10.35 6.21
CA ILE A 5 22.60 9.58 4.95
C ILE A 5 23.38 10.28 3.81
N PRO A 6 23.21 11.59 3.56
CA PRO A 6 23.91 12.23 2.45
C PRO A 6 25.45 12.20 2.56
N PRO A 7 26.08 12.44 3.73
CA PRO A 7 27.52 12.24 3.90
C PRO A 7 27.99 10.79 3.65
N ILE A 8 27.19 9.78 4.03
CA ILE A 8 27.50 8.37 3.73
C ILE A 8 27.48 8.13 2.22
N GLY A 9 26.44 8.60 1.53
CA GLY A 9 26.36 8.51 0.07
C GLY A 9 27.53 9.21 -0.63
N ALA A 10 27.91 10.39 -0.15
CA ALA A 10 29.10 11.12 -0.65
C ALA A 10 30.41 10.34 -0.44
N SER A 11 30.54 9.57 0.65
CA SER A 11 31.75 8.78 0.95
C SER A 11 32.03 7.64 -0.04
N VAL A 12 31.03 7.27 -0.85
CA VAL A 12 31.10 6.24 -1.89
C VAL A 12 30.64 6.76 -3.25
N ALA A 13 30.56 8.07 -3.45
CA ALA A 13 30.01 8.66 -4.68
C ALA A 13 30.79 8.27 -5.96
N ASP A 14 32.11 8.13 -5.87
CA ASP A 14 32.95 7.62 -6.96
C ASP A 14 32.62 6.17 -7.32
N ILE A 15 32.26 5.35 -6.33
CA ILE A 15 31.84 3.97 -6.52
C ILE A 15 30.44 3.92 -7.14
N THR A 16 29.49 4.71 -6.64
CA THR A 16 28.11 4.73 -7.21
C THR A 16 28.08 5.30 -8.62
N LEU A 17 28.96 6.26 -8.94
CA LEU A 17 29.17 6.76 -10.30
C LEU A 17 29.74 5.68 -11.22
N ASP A 18 30.73 4.91 -10.75
CA ASP A 18 31.34 3.83 -11.54
C ASP A 18 30.42 2.59 -11.69
N LEU A 19 29.55 2.32 -10.70
CA LEU A 19 28.58 1.23 -10.77
C LEU A 19 27.37 1.55 -11.64
N TRP A 20 26.75 2.72 -11.43
CA TRP A 20 25.41 3.02 -11.94
C TRP A 20 25.29 4.39 -12.60
N ASN A 21 26.39 5.14 -12.69
CA ASN A 21 26.42 6.51 -13.20
C ASN A 21 25.48 7.45 -12.42
N GLY A 22 25.45 7.32 -11.09
CA GLY A 22 24.60 8.13 -10.23
C GLY A 22 25.16 8.40 -8.83
N THR A 23 24.54 9.35 -8.13
CA THR A 23 24.91 9.76 -6.76
C THR A 23 23.67 10.00 -5.90
N ALA A 24 23.84 9.86 -4.59
CA ALA A 24 22.88 10.24 -3.54
C ALA A 24 23.62 11.04 -2.45
N MET A 25 23.85 12.33 -2.70
CA MET A 25 24.61 13.24 -1.83
C MET A 25 23.74 14.30 -1.14
N GLY A 26 22.41 14.22 -1.27
CA GLY A 26 21.46 15.21 -0.78
C GLY A 26 21.43 16.48 -1.64
N LEU A 27 21.71 16.36 -2.94
CA LEU A 27 21.79 17.47 -3.89
C LEU A 27 20.69 17.37 -4.95
N ASP A 28 20.33 18.51 -5.56
CA ASP A 28 19.28 18.59 -6.59
C ASP A 28 19.56 17.73 -7.83
N ASN A 29 20.83 17.37 -8.08
CA ASN A 29 21.26 16.55 -9.20
C ASN A 29 21.44 15.06 -8.86
N ASP A 30 20.99 14.63 -7.67
CA ASP A 30 21.01 13.22 -7.30
C ASP A 30 20.09 12.40 -8.21
N THR A 31 20.59 11.26 -8.63
CA THR A 31 19.88 10.27 -9.48
C THR A 31 19.66 8.95 -8.75
N LEU A 32 20.12 8.87 -7.50
CA LEU A 32 19.92 7.73 -6.62
C LEU A 32 19.23 8.20 -5.36
N TYR A 33 18.53 7.28 -4.71
CA TYR A 33 17.89 7.53 -3.42
C TYR A 33 18.35 6.47 -2.40
N ILE A 34 18.36 6.84 -1.12
CA ILE A 34 18.72 5.92 -0.04
C ILE A 34 17.57 5.84 0.95
N TRP A 35 16.98 4.66 1.07
CA TRP A 35 16.05 4.28 2.14
C TRP A 35 16.15 2.78 2.40
N GLY A 36 15.62 2.31 3.51
CA GLY A 36 15.66 0.89 3.85
C GLY A 36 14.57 0.52 4.84
N THR A 37 14.95 -0.10 5.94
CA THR A 37 14.00 -0.65 6.92
C THR A 37 13.05 0.43 7.42
N GLY A 38 11.73 0.19 7.33
CA GLY A 38 10.70 1.10 7.81
C GLY A 38 10.87 1.37 9.31
N GLU A 39 10.80 0.31 10.11
CA GLU A 39 11.11 0.36 11.53
C GLU A 39 12.61 0.09 11.79
N PRO A 40 13.28 0.86 12.65
CA PRO A 40 14.66 0.58 13.01
C PRO A 40 14.73 -0.63 13.94
N TRP A 41 15.75 -1.46 13.76
CA TRP A 41 16.00 -2.61 14.62
C TRP A 41 16.45 -2.15 16.01
N GLN A 42 15.78 -2.64 17.05
CA GLN A 42 16.09 -2.32 18.45
C GLN A 42 16.59 -3.56 19.19
N GLU A 43 17.80 -3.48 19.75
CA GLU A 43 18.42 -4.56 20.51
C GLU A 43 19.35 -3.97 21.57
N ASP A 44 19.25 -4.47 22.81
CA ASP A 44 20.09 -4.05 23.94
C ASP A 44 20.18 -2.52 24.16
N GLY A 45 19.06 -1.82 23.92
CA GLY A 45 18.98 -0.36 24.06
C GLY A 45 19.65 0.43 22.94
N ARG A 46 20.12 -0.25 21.89
CA ARG A 46 20.63 0.36 20.65
C ARG A 46 19.57 0.34 19.56
N THR A 47 19.68 1.30 18.64
CA THR A 47 18.79 1.45 17.49
C THR A 47 19.61 1.41 16.21
N TYR A 48 19.40 0.38 15.39
CA TYR A 48 20.11 0.16 14.15
C TYR A 48 19.19 0.37 12.95
N ARG A 49 19.79 0.74 11.82
CA ARG A 49 19.13 0.71 10.51
C ARG A 49 19.97 -0.02 9.49
N TRP A 50 19.27 -0.65 8.57
CA TRP A 50 19.80 -1.06 7.28
C TRP A 50 19.16 -0.20 6.20
N ASP A 51 20.00 0.34 5.32
CA ASP A 51 19.59 1.18 4.21
C ASP A 51 20.20 0.63 2.92
N VAL A 52 19.50 0.82 1.79
CA VAL A 52 19.94 0.39 0.46
C VAL A 52 19.81 1.53 -0.55
N PHE A 53 20.65 1.50 -1.58
CA PHE A 53 20.55 2.41 -2.71
C PHE A 53 19.45 1.95 -3.67
N TRP A 54 18.66 2.91 -4.13
CA TRP A 54 17.62 2.76 -5.14
C TRP A 54 17.91 3.70 -6.30
N ASN A 55 17.53 3.31 -7.50
CA ASN A 55 17.48 4.24 -8.62
C ASN A 55 16.25 5.15 -8.47
N THR A 56 16.31 6.37 -8.98
CA THR A 56 15.14 7.26 -9.00
C THR A 56 14.30 7.01 -10.24
N ALA A 57 12.98 7.16 -10.12
CA ALA A 57 12.13 7.33 -11.30
C ALA A 57 12.59 8.58 -12.08
N THR A 58 12.52 8.49 -13.40
CA THR A 58 13.02 9.47 -14.37
C THR A 58 11.90 10.22 -15.09
N ASP A 59 10.65 9.77 -14.90
CA ASP A 59 9.45 10.41 -15.43
C ASP A 59 8.35 10.51 -14.35
N GLN A 60 7.08 10.68 -14.75
CA GLN A 60 5.96 10.83 -13.82
C GLN A 60 5.53 9.54 -13.08
N PHE A 61 6.06 8.37 -13.41
CA PHE A 61 5.64 7.11 -12.78
C PHE A 61 6.38 6.85 -11.46
N ASP A 62 5.65 6.41 -10.44
CA ASP A 62 6.20 6.16 -9.10
C ASP A 62 6.81 4.75 -8.94
N VAL A 63 7.82 4.45 -9.76
CA VAL A 63 8.36 3.08 -9.93
C VAL A 63 9.52 2.73 -8.99
N GLN A 64 9.90 3.61 -8.07
CA GLN A 64 11.16 3.48 -7.31
C GLN A 64 11.28 2.15 -6.56
N SER A 65 10.18 1.62 -6.01
CA SER A 65 10.14 0.34 -5.30
C SER A 65 10.51 -0.87 -6.17
N LEU A 66 10.57 -0.69 -7.50
CA LEU A 66 11.01 -1.67 -8.48
C LEU A 66 12.50 -1.53 -8.87
N LEU A 67 13.23 -0.57 -8.29
CA LEU A 67 14.59 -0.20 -8.73
C LEU A 67 15.69 -0.32 -7.65
N PRO A 68 15.78 -1.42 -6.88
CA PRO A 68 16.85 -1.61 -5.91
C PRO A 68 18.21 -1.82 -6.59
N LEU A 69 19.30 -1.42 -5.93
CA LEU A 69 20.66 -1.45 -6.50
C LEU A 69 21.66 -2.37 -5.77
N GLY A 70 21.26 -2.97 -4.64
CA GLY A 70 22.04 -4.05 -4.01
C GLY A 70 23.30 -3.63 -3.25
N LEU A 71 23.48 -2.34 -2.96
CA LEU A 71 24.47 -1.84 -2.02
C LEU A 71 23.77 -1.41 -0.74
N TYR A 72 24.13 -2.05 0.36
CA TYR A 72 23.51 -1.83 1.65
C TYR A 72 24.52 -1.29 2.65
N PHE A 73 24.05 -0.58 3.67
CA PHE A 73 24.87 -0.21 4.81
C PHE A 73 24.09 -0.27 6.11
N LYS A 74 24.82 -0.56 7.20
CA LYS A 74 24.29 -0.64 8.56
C LYS A 74 24.73 0.57 9.36
N SER A 75 23.79 1.25 10.01
CA SER A 75 24.08 2.36 10.93
C SER A 75 23.58 2.04 12.33
N ASP A 76 24.37 2.37 13.36
CA ASP A 76 23.86 2.61 14.71
C ASP A 76 23.47 4.09 14.82
N VAL A 77 22.18 4.33 14.99
CA VAL A 77 21.58 5.67 15.13
C VAL A 77 20.96 5.88 16.50
N THR A 78 21.53 5.25 17.52
CA THR A 78 21.07 5.39 18.91
C THR A 78 21.17 6.84 19.38
N GLY A 79 20.05 7.35 19.91
CA GLY A 79 19.95 8.72 20.40
C GLY A 79 19.80 9.75 19.27
N ARG A 80 19.75 11.03 19.66
CA ARG A 80 19.36 12.13 18.76
C ARG A 80 20.53 12.98 18.24
N ASP A 81 21.75 12.63 18.60
CA ASP A 81 22.97 13.38 18.29
C ASP A 81 23.70 12.68 17.14
N PRO A 82 23.61 13.18 15.88
CA PRO A 82 24.21 12.51 14.73
C PRO A 82 25.72 12.37 14.81
N SER A 83 26.40 13.20 15.61
CA SER A 83 27.85 13.08 15.83
C SER A 83 28.25 11.82 16.59
N LYS A 84 27.30 11.15 17.26
CA LYS A 84 27.50 9.90 18.00
C LYS A 84 27.08 8.65 17.23
N TRP A 85 26.39 8.83 16.10
CA TRP A 85 25.99 7.73 15.24
C TRP A 85 27.22 7.09 14.60
N LYS A 86 27.10 5.81 14.23
CA LYS A 86 28.21 5.02 13.70
C LYS A 86 27.77 4.25 12.46
N LEU A 87 28.60 4.29 11.43
CA LEU A 87 28.49 3.39 10.30
C LEU A 87 29.16 2.07 10.68
N GLU A 88 28.37 1.02 10.85
CA GLU A 88 28.80 -0.29 11.33
C GLU A 88 29.27 -1.22 10.20
N GLY A 89 28.95 -0.88 8.94
CA GLY A 89 29.53 -1.55 7.77
C GLY A 89 28.68 -1.46 6.52
N TRP A 90 29.18 -2.11 5.46
CA TRP A 90 28.58 -2.20 4.13
C TRP A 90 28.33 -3.66 3.77
N LEU A 91 27.30 -3.92 2.97
CA LEU A 91 27.06 -5.23 2.35
C LEU A 91 26.90 -5.01 0.85
N TYR A 92 27.63 -5.79 0.06
CA TYR A 92 27.50 -5.82 -1.40
C TYR A 92 27.86 -7.21 -1.89
N ASN A 93 27.02 -7.80 -2.76
CA ASN A 93 27.23 -9.13 -3.33
C ASN A 93 27.51 -10.20 -2.25
N ASP A 94 26.69 -10.24 -1.20
CA ASP A 94 26.78 -11.13 -0.03
C ASP A 94 28.09 -11.06 0.78
N ILE A 95 28.90 -10.02 0.59
CA ILE A 95 30.13 -9.79 1.35
C ILE A 95 29.95 -8.56 2.25
N PHE A 96 30.18 -8.75 3.55
CA PHE A 96 30.13 -7.69 4.55
C PHE A 96 31.50 -7.04 4.76
N TYR A 97 31.53 -5.71 4.84
CA TYR A 97 32.72 -4.90 5.06
C TYR A 97 32.49 -3.98 6.26
N GLU A 98 33.21 -4.22 7.36
CA GLU A 98 33.06 -3.47 8.63
C GLU A 98 33.33 -1.96 8.52
N THR A 99 34.03 -1.51 7.47
CA THR A 99 34.39 -0.10 7.31
C THR A 99 34.29 0.31 5.85
N THR A 100 34.03 1.59 5.59
CA THR A 100 34.06 2.17 4.25
C THR A 100 35.42 1.94 3.58
N GLU A 101 36.54 2.06 4.29
CA GLU A 101 37.89 1.84 3.74
C GLU A 101 38.07 0.41 3.20
N LYS A 102 37.62 -0.60 3.96
CA LYS A 102 37.66 -2.01 3.52
C LYS A 102 36.79 -2.22 2.28
N PHE A 103 35.58 -1.66 2.25
CA PHE A 103 34.69 -1.75 1.09
C PHE A 103 35.33 -1.09 -0.15
N ARG A 104 35.82 0.15 -0.02
CA ARG A 104 36.48 0.89 -1.09
C ARG A 104 37.70 0.14 -1.62
N THR A 105 38.55 -0.38 -0.72
CA THR A 105 39.74 -1.15 -1.09
C THR A 105 39.36 -2.41 -1.88
N ALA A 106 38.35 -3.15 -1.42
CA ALA A 106 37.89 -4.34 -2.11
C ALA A 106 37.32 -3.98 -3.50
N TYR A 107 36.50 -2.94 -3.58
CA TYR A 107 35.89 -2.46 -4.83
C TYR A 107 36.94 -2.20 -5.92
N TRP A 108 37.94 -1.37 -5.60
CA TRP A 108 38.99 -1.00 -6.55
C TRP A 108 40.02 -2.13 -6.80
N ASN A 109 40.02 -3.19 -5.99
CA ASN A 109 40.84 -4.39 -6.18
C ASN A 109 40.11 -5.51 -6.94
N GLY A 110 39.00 -5.21 -7.61
CA GLY A 110 38.36 -6.12 -8.55
C GLY A 110 37.14 -6.88 -8.02
N LEU A 111 36.37 -6.29 -7.09
CA LEU A 111 35.04 -6.83 -6.80
C LEU A 111 34.18 -6.86 -8.07
N PRO A 112 33.37 -7.93 -8.28
CA PRO A 112 32.44 -7.98 -9.39
C PRO A 112 31.46 -6.80 -9.36
N LYS A 113 31.32 -6.09 -10.47
CA LYS A 113 30.34 -5.01 -10.64
C LYS A 113 29.03 -5.59 -11.16
N LEU A 114 28.01 -5.59 -10.32
CA LEU A 114 26.69 -6.14 -10.63
C LEU A 114 25.79 -5.08 -11.31
N PRO A 115 24.86 -5.49 -12.20
CA PRO A 115 24.08 -4.55 -13.02
C PRO A 115 23.03 -3.78 -12.22
N ALA A 116 22.77 -2.51 -12.54
CA ALA A 116 21.65 -1.76 -11.97
C ALA A 116 20.30 -2.18 -12.54
N ASN A 117 19.24 -1.96 -11.74
CA ASN A 117 17.86 -1.91 -12.22
C ASN A 117 17.56 -0.47 -12.66
N TYR A 118 17.23 -0.30 -13.94
CA TYR A 118 16.83 0.98 -14.52
C TYR A 118 15.35 0.94 -14.87
N GLU A 119 14.70 2.10 -14.74
CA GLU A 119 13.35 2.29 -15.22
C GLU A 119 13.25 1.99 -16.72
N GLY A 120 12.10 1.43 -17.11
CA GLY A 120 11.72 1.27 -18.50
C GLY A 120 10.22 0.99 -18.62
N ASP A 121 9.76 0.80 -19.85
CA ASP A 121 8.33 0.59 -20.15
C ASP A 121 7.70 -0.57 -19.35
N TRP A 122 8.50 -1.56 -18.94
CA TRP A 122 8.07 -2.70 -18.13
C TRP A 122 7.59 -2.32 -16.72
N ALA A 123 8.00 -1.16 -16.21
CA ALA A 123 7.67 -0.69 -14.87
C ALA A 123 6.49 0.30 -14.87
N ARG A 124 6.00 0.74 -16.03
CA ARG A 124 4.95 1.75 -16.13
C ARG A 124 3.55 1.14 -16.06
N THR A 125 2.56 1.95 -15.69
CA THR A 125 1.15 1.55 -15.56
C THR A 125 0.26 2.00 -16.72
N ASP A 126 0.82 2.73 -17.70
CA ASP A 126 0.10 3.10 -18.91
C ASP A 126 -0.10 1.90 -19.86
N GLN A 127 -0.96 2.08 -20.87
CA GLN A 127 -1.26 1.03 -21.82
C GLN A 127 -0.01 0.66 -22.63
N GLN A 128 0.46 -0.57 -22.45
CA GLN A 128 1.58 -1.13 -23.20
C GLN A 128 1.11 -2.22 -24.18
N GLY A 129 1.82 -2.36 -25.30
CA GLY A 129 1.55 -3.39 -26.30
C GLY A 129 0.38 -3.08 -27.26
N PRO A 130 0.01 -4.04 -28.13
CA PRO A 130 -1.08 -3.85 -29.08
C PRO A 130 -2.46 -3.93 -28.41
N LEU A 131 -3.39 -3.09 -28.84
CA LEU A 131 -4.79 -3.18 -28.40
C LEU A 131 -5.43 -4.48 -28.86
N MET A 132 -6.25 -5.07 -27.99
CA MET A 132 -7.00 -6.27 -28.30
C MET A 132 -8.19 -5.96 -29.24
N PRO A 133 -8.67 -6.96 -30.02
CA PRO A 133 -9.86 -6.77 -30.83
C PRO A 133 -11.05 -6.25 -30.01
N TYR A 134 -11.75 -5.24 -30.53
CA TYR A 134 -12.93 -4.59 -29.93
C TYR A 134 -12.68 -3.77 -28.65
N ASP A 135 -11.45 -3.66 -28.16
CA ASP A 135 -11.11 -2.98 -26.89
C ASP A 135 -11.28 -1.46 -26.91
N LYS A 136 -11.47 -0.87 -28.11
CA LYS A 136 -11.84 0.55 -28.26
C LYS A 136 -13.33 0.82 -28.06
N MET A 137 -14.16 -0.22 -27.96
CA MET A 137 -15.60 -0.07 -27.73
C MET A 137 -15.85 0.14 -26.24
N THR A 138 -16.85 0.95 -25.89
CA THR A 138 -17.23 1.16 -24.49
C THR A 138 -17.61 -0.19 -23.84
N PRO A 139 -17.00 -0.56 -22.70
CA PRO A 139 -17.39 -1.77 -21.98
C PRO A 139 -18.79 -1.62 -21.38
N PRO A 140 -19.41 -2.71 -20.88
CA PRO A 140 -20.66 -2.61 -20.13
C PRO A 140 -20.51 -1.66 -18.93
N VAL A 141 -21.46 -0.74 -18.77
CA VAL A 141 -21.45 0.26 -17.68
C VAL A 141 -22.70 0.07 -16.81
N PRO A 142 -22.55 -0.05 -15.48
CA PRO A 142 -23.70 -0.08 -14.59
C PRO A 142 -24.34 1.32 -14.53
N VAL A 143 -25.67 1.37 -14.51
CA VAL A 143 -26.45 2.61 -14.36
C VAL A 143 -27.44 2.49 -13.21
N ALA A 144 -27.81 3.61 -12.59
CA ALA A 144 -28.84 3.69 -11.55
C ALA A 144 -30.04 4.52 -12.03
N PRO A 145 -31.01 3.93 -12.77
CA PRO A 145 -32.07 4.68 -13.44
C PRO A 145 -32.98 5.48 -12.49
N SER A 146 -33.11 5.03 -11.24
CA SER A 146 -33.92 5.69 -10.21
C SER A 146 -33.08 6.48 -9.20
N GLY A 147 -31.77 6.65 -9.46
CA GLY A 147 -30.82 7.19 -8.50
C GLY A 147 -30.58 6.27 -7.30
N SER A 148 -30.02 6.84 -6.24
CA SER A 148 -29.72 6.14 -4.99
C SER A 148 -30.99 5.71 -4.25
N ARG A 149 -31.09 4.43 -3.86
CA ARG A 149 -32.17 3.90 -3.01
C ARG A 149 -31.71 3.68 -1.55
N PHE A 150 -30.79 4.52 -1.10
CA PHE A 150 -30.34 4.62 0.28
C PHE A 150 -30.44 6.09 0.71
N ALA A 151 -30.53 6.31 2.02
CA ALA A 151 -30.53 7.65 2.62
C ALA A 151 -29.20 7.91 3.33
N ILE A 152 -28.80 9.18 3.37
CA ILE A 152 -27.63 9.63 4.10
C ILE A 152 -27.89 10.95 4.82
N ASP A 153 -27.56 11.00 6.10
CA ASP A 153 -27.33 12.25 6.83
C ASP A 153 -25.83 12.54 6.82
N GLN A 154 -25.39 13.41 5.91
CA GLN A 154 -23.98 13.77 5.75
C GLN A 154 -23.42 14.54 6.96
N GLN A 155 -24.25 15.23 7.74
CA GLN A 155 -23.77 15.96 8.91
C GLN A 155 -23.43 15.00 10.06
N ARG A 156 -24.17 13.90 10.15
CA ARG A 156 -23.97 12.86 11.16
C ARG A 156 -23.20 11.64 10.67
N ASN A 157 -22.86 11.61 9.38
CA ASN A 157 -22.28 10.44 8.70
C ASN A 157 -23.10 9.17 8.91
N TYR A 158 -24.42 9.26 8.83
CA TYR A 158 -25.34 8.15 9.08
C TYR A 158 -25.97 7.68 7.76
N VAL A 159 -26.02 6.36 7.55
CA VAL A 159 -26.52 5.73 6.32
C VAL A 159 -27.65 4.77 6.65
N GLU A 160 -28.68 4.76 5.82
CA GLU A 160 -29.74 3.76 5.83
C GLU A 160 -29.90 3.14 4.44
N TRP A 161 -29.84 1.82 4.36
CA TRP A 161 -30.13 1.07 3.14
C TRP A 161 -30.98 -0.15 3.47
N MET A 162 -32.19 -0.18 2.92
CA MET A 162 -33.17 -1.26 3.18
C MET A 162 -33.35 -1.46 4.69
N ASP A 163 -33.04 -2.65 5.21
CA ASP A 163 -33.14 -2.96 6.64
C ASP A 163 -31.87 -2.61 7.43
N PHE A 164 -30.81 -2.12 6.78
CA PHE A 164 -29.55 -1.74 7.43
C PHE A 164 -29.48 -0.26 7.78
N SER A 165 -28.84 0.04 8.91
CA SER A 165 -28.38 1.38 9.25
C SER A 165 -27.05 1.32 10.00
N PHE A 166 -26.23 2.36 9.87
CA PHE A 166 -24.94 2.48 10.55
C PHE A 166 -24.39 3.92 10.48
N TYR A 167 -23.43 4.22 11.35
CA TYR A 167 -22.62 5.45 11.29
C TYR A 167 -21.25 5.18 10.69
N ILE A 168 -20.73 6.15 9.94
CA ILE A 168 -19.38 6.14 9.39
C ILE A 168 -18.48 7.01 10.28
N SER A 169 -17.38 6.44 10.74
CA SER A 169 -16.28 7.13 11.40
C SER A 169 -15.03 7.08 10.52
N PHE A 170 -14.16 8.07 10.67
CA PHE A 170 -12.90 8.14 9.94
C PHE A 170 -11.76 8.56 10.85
N ARG A 171 -10.64 7.84 10.77
CA ARG A 171 -9.47 8.03 11.62
C ARG A 171 -8.21 8.17 10.78
N ARG A 172 -7.24 8.94 11.27
CA ARG A 172 -5.91 9.05 10.64
C ARG A 172 -5.25 7.68 10.50
N ASP A 173 -5.28 6.88 11.56
CA ASP A 173 -4.49 5.65 11.64
C ASP A 173 -5.06 4.55 10.73
N THR A 174 -6.36 4.26 10.84
CA THR A 174 -6.98 3.09 10.19
C THR A 174 -8.06 3.41 9.15
N GLY A 175 -8.27 4.70 8.84
CA GLY A 175 -9.27 5.10 7.84
C GLY A 175 -10.70 4.87 8.32
N VAL A 176 -11.51 4.17 7.51
CA VAL A 176 -12.95 3.97 7.75
C VAL A 176 -13.21 2.93 8.84
N ALA A 177 -14.11 3.27 9.77
CA ALA A 177 -14.78 2.33 10.67
C ALA A 177 -16.30 2.59 10.68
N LEU A 178 -17.08 1.56 10.98
CA LEU A 178 -18.54 1.58 11.05
C LEU A 178 -19.00 1.34 12.48
N TYR A 179 -20.02 2.08 12.92
CA TYR A 179 -20.59 1.98 14.28
C TYR A 179 -22.10 1.81 14.27
N ASP A 180 -22.61 1.16 15.32
CA ASP A 180 -24.04 0.91 15.56
C ASP A 180 -24.70 0.30 14.31
N ILE A 181 -24.08 -0.76 13.77
CA ILE A 181 -24.61 -1.47 12.60
C ILE A 181 -25.84 -2.25 13.04
N ARG A 182 -27.00 -1.82 12.55
CA ARG A 182 -28.30 -2.43 12.83
C ARG A 182 -28.86 -3.12 11.59
N TYR A 183 -29.62 -4.18 11.81
CA TYR A 183 -30.43 -4.85 10.80
C TYR A 183 -31.84 -5.07 11.33
N LYS A 184 -32.85 -4.63 10.58
CA LYS A 184 -34.27 -4.64 10.99
C LYS A 184 -34.50 -3.93 12.33
N GLY A 185 -33.73 -2.87 12.61
CA GLY A 185 -33.80 -2.07 13.83
C GLY A 185 -32.98 -2.62 15.01
N GLU A 186 -32.55 -3.88 14.96
CA GLU A 186 -31.79 -4.54 16.02
C GLU A 186 -30.29 -4.35 15.81
N LEU A 187 -29.54 -4.13 16.90
CA LEU A 187 -28.07 -4.04 16.85
C LEU A 187 -27.48 -5.40 16.46
N LEU A 188 -26.57 -5.40 15.49
CA LEU A 188 -25.76 -6.56 15.10
C LEU A 188 -24.30 -6.39 15.51
N LEU A 189 -23.70 -5.25 15.16
CA LEU A 189 -22.33 -4.91 15.54
C LEU A 189 -22.27 -3.50 16.12
N TYR A 190 -21.66 -3.36 17.29
CA TYR A 190 -21.36 -2.06 17.85
C TYR A 190 -20.26 -1.34 17.03
N GLU A 191 -19.23 -2.07 16.62
CA GLU A 191 -18.08 -1.55 15.88
C GLU A 191 -17.56 -2.56 14.85
N LEU A 192 -17.27 -2.08 13.65
CA LEU A 192 -16.61 -2.85 12.60
C LEU A 192 -15.58 -1.97 11.89
N GLY A 193 -14.30 -2.33 11.91
CA GLY A 193 -13.29 -1.52 11.24
C GLY A 193 -11.88 -2.13 11.25
N LEU A 194 -11.06 -1.65 10.32
CA LEU A 194 -9.64 -1.98 10.25
C LEU A 194 -8.94 -1.58 11.55
N GLN A 195 -8.03 -2.43 12.01
CA GLN A 195 -7.16 -2.18 13.17
C GLN A 195 -5.71 -2.00 12.75
N GLU A 196 -5.23 -2.81 11.78
CA GLU A 196 -3.86 -2.73 11.27
C GLU A 196 -3.74 -3.46 9.92
N ALA A 197 -2.76 -3.08 9.11
CA ALA A 197 -2.21 -3.91 8.05
C ALA A 197 -0.71 -4.15 8.26
N LEU A 198 -0.35 -5.43 8.29
CA LEU A 198 1.02 -5.90 8.29
C LEU A 198 1.43 -6.25 6.86
N ALA A 199 2.58 -5.73 6.42
CA ALA A 199 3.31 -6.27 5.27
C ALA A 199 4.68 -6.77 5.75
N HIS A 200 4.76 -8.08 6.01
CA HIS A 200 5.95 -8.70 6.59
C HIS A 200 6.77 -9.41 5.53
N TYR A 201 7.95 -8.87 5.25
CA TYR A 201 8.86 -9.37 4.23
C TYR A 201 9.85 -10.41 4.78
N ALA A 202 10.42 -11.18 3.86
CA ALA A 202 11.62 -11.95 4.10
C ALA A 202 12.57 -11.83 2.90
N GLY A 203 13.88 -11.92 3.14
CA GLY A 203 14.89 -11.80 2.09
C GLY A 203 16.26 -12.29 2.53
N SER A 204 17.13 -12.53 1.55
CA SER A 204 18.56 -12.81 1.80
C SER A 204 19.34 -11.53 2.10
N ASP A 205 18.85 -10.38 1.66
CA ASP A 205 19.41 -9.08 1.97
C ASP A 205 18.84 -8.50 3.29
N PRO A 206 19.60 -7.64 3.98
CA PRO A 206 19.24 -7.22 5.33
C PRO A 206 18.08 -6.24 5.37
N VAL A 207 17.80 -5.51 4.29
CA VAL A 207 16.66 -4.58 4.27
C VAL A 207 15.37 -5.40 4.18
N GLN A 208 15.23 -6.26 3.19
CA GLN A 208 14.02 -7.08 3.02
C GLN A 208 13.83 -8.08 4.15
N SER A 209 14.93 -8.66 4.66
CA SER A 209 14.88 -9.58 5.81
C SER A 209 14.34 -8.94 7.09
N THR A 210 14.34 -7.61 7.19
CA THR A 210 13.92 -6.90 8.41
C THR A 210 12.75 -5.94 8.17
N THR A 211 12.23 -5.87 6.94
CA THR A 211 11.05 -5.07 6.63
C THR A 211 9.79 -5.75 7.19
N ALA A 212 9.20 -5.12 8.20
CA ALA A 212 7.87 -5.41 8.70
C ALA A 212 7.11 -4.09 8.81
N TYR A 213 6.24 -3.78 7.84
CA TYR A 213 5.45 -2.56 7.91
C TYR A 213 4.22 -2.76 8.76
N LEU A 214 3.96 -1.81 9.65
CA LEU A 214 2.69 -1.63 10.36
C LEU A 214 2.06 -0.33 9.85
N ASP A 215 1.17 -0.45 8.87
CA ASP A 215 0.75 0.68 8.03
C ASP A 215 -0.02 1.77 8.79
N SER A 216 -0.58 1.47 9.96
CA SER A 216 -1.17 2.47 10.85
C SER A 216 -0.16 3.51 11.34
N GLU A 217 1.13 3.18 11.39
CA GLU A 217 2.23 4.10 11.70
C GLU A 217 2.25 5.26 10.70
N TYR A 218 2.10 4.97 9.41
CA TYR A 218 2.01 5.96 8.33
C TYR A 218 0.62 6.61 8.28
N GLY A 219 -0.42 5.78 8.41
CA GLY A 219 -1.81 6.15 8.61
C GLY A 219 -2.66 6.09 7.34
N PHE A 220 -3.57 5.11 7.28
CA PHE A 220 -4.50 4.91 6.17
C PHE A 220 -5.31 6.18 5.82
N GLY A 221 -5.71 6.94 6.83
CA GLY A 221 -6.52 8.14 6.64
C GLY A 221 -5.76 9.32 6.03
N VAL A 222 -4.44 9.37 6.18
CA VAL A 222 -3.58 10.37 5.51
C VAL A 222 -3.53 10.12 4.01
N TYR A 223 -3.59 8.85 3.61
CA TYR A 223 -3.40 8.41 2.23
C TYR A 223 -4.70 7.95 1.56
N ALA A 224 -5.86 8.29 2.12
CA ALA A 224 -7.17 8.03 1.54
C ALA A 224 -7.55 9.09 0.49
N PHE A 225 -6.84 9.08 -0.64
CA PHE A 225 -6.95 10.10 -1.68
C PHE A 225 -8.32 10.13 -2.39
N GLU A 226 -8.52 11.13 -3.26
CA GLU A 226 -9.72 11.24 -4.08
C GLU A 226 -9.87 10.03 -5.02
N LEU A 227 -11.04 9.40 -4.96
CA LEU A 227 -11.37 8.25 -5.81
C LEU A 227 -11.68 8.69 -7.25
N VAL A 228 -11.23 7.90 -8.22
CA VAL A 228 -11.50 8.12 -9.64
C VAL A 228 -12.91 7.65 -9.96
N THR A 229 -13.81 8.62 -10.16
CA THR A 229 -15.22 8.35 -10.50
C THR A 229 -15.34 7.54 -11.79
N GLY A 230 -16.14 6.47 -11.76
CA GLY A 230 -16.35 5.56 -12.89
C GLY A 230 -15.37 4.40 -12.96
N TYR A 231 -14.27 4.44 -12.18
CA TYR A 231 -13.24 3.39 -12.13
C TYR A 231 -13.21 2.74 -10.75
N ASP A 232 -12.84 3.49 -9.70
CA ASP A 232 -12.77 2.96 -8.33
C ASP A 232 -14.15 2.61 -7.79
N CYS A 233 -15.15 3.37 -8.22
CA CYS A 233 -16.56 3.16 -7.91
C CYS A 233 -17.43 3.48 -9.14
N PRO A 234 -18.67 2.95 -9.23
CA PRO A 234 -19.59 3.29 -10.31
C PRO A 234 -19.79 4.80 -10.46
N GLU A 235 -20.04 5.25 -11.69
CA GLU A 235 -20.23 6.68 -12.03
C GLU A 235 -21.32 7.35 -11.18
N TYR A 236 -22.40 6.62 -10.86
CA TYR A 236 -23.54 7.12 -10.09
C TYR A 236 -23.35 7.06 -8.56
N ALA A 237 -22.19 6.65 -8.07
CA ALA A 237 -21.94 6.55 -6.64
C ALA A 237 -22.09 7.91 -5.94
N THR A 238 -22.55 7.88 -4.69
CA THR A 238 -22.53 9.06 -3.82
C THR A 238 -21.19 9.12 -3.11
N TYR A 239 -20.51 10.26 -3.20
CA TYR A 239 -19.18 10.43 -2.62
C TYR A 239 -19.21 11.30 -1.37
N LEU A 240 -18.40 10.91 -0.39
CA LEU A 240 -18.16 11.67 0.85
C LEU A 240 -16.70 12.09 0.92
N ASN A 241 -16.47 13.20 1.61
CA ASN A 241 -15.13 13.68 1.90
C ASN A 241 -14.67 13.11 3.25
N THR A 242 -13.36 12.99 3.41
CA THR A 242 -12.73 12.69 4.70
C THR A 242 -11.67 13.72 4.99
N SER A 243 -11.30 13.85 6.27
CA SER A 243 -10.25 14.77 6.68
C SER A 243 -9.34 14.14 7.72
N PHE A 244 -8.11 14.63 7.75
CA PHE A 244 -7.10 14.26 8.73
C PHE A 244 -6.29 15.50 9.14
N TYR A 245 -5.66 15.44 10.30
CA TYR A 245 -4.82 16.51 10.81
C TYR A 245 -3.35 16.10 10.73
N LYS A 246 -2.49 16.97 10.19
CA LYS A 246 -1.04 16.77 10.11
C LYS A 246 -0.37 18.13 10.05
N SER A 247 0.77 18.28 10.73
CA SER A 247 1.60 19.49 10.70
C SER A 247 0.80 20.78 10.89
N GLU A 248 0.05 20.83 11.99
CA GLU A 248 -0.77 21.97 12.39
C GLU A 248 -1.93 22.34 11.46
N THR A 249 -2.21 21.52 10.44
CA THR A 249 -3.26 21.77 9.43
C THR A 249 -4.24 20.62 9.27
N THR A 250 -5.50 20.96 8.99
CA THR A 250 -6.51 20.00 8.55
C THR A 250 -6.47 19.88 7.04
N HIS A 251 -6.29 18.65 6.56
CA HIS A 251 -6.35 18.29 5.15
C HIS A 251 -7.65 17.56 4.89
N THR A 252 -8.28 17.86 3.76
CA THR A 252 -9.51 17.21 3.32
C THR A 252 -9.27 16.53 2.00
N HIS A 253 -9.53 15.22 1.95
CA HIS A 253 -9.62 14.47 0.70
C HIS A 253 -11.05 14.55 0.20
N LEU A 254 -11.21 15.05 -1.03
CA LEU A 254 -12.51 15.09 -1.68
C LEU A 254 -12.84 13.70 -2.24
N LYS A 255 -14.10 13.27 -2.14
CA LYS A 255 -14.58 12.00 -2.71
C LYS A 255 -13.73 10.76 -2.36
N SER A 256 -13.24 10.68 -1.12
CA SER A 256 -12.39 9.59 -0.62
C SER A 256 -13.16 8.39 -0.06
N ILE A 257 -14.48 8.52 0.11
CA ILE A 257 -15.40 7.43 0.37
C ILE A 257 -16.49 7.47 -0.69
N CYS A 258 -16.85 6.30 -1.23
CA CYS A 258 -18.00 6.17 -2.13
C CYS A 258 -19.04 5.20 -1.57
N LEU A 259 -20.31 5.50 -1.83
CA LEU A 259 -21.49 4.72 -1.44
C LEU A 259 -22.29 4.39 -2.69
N PHE A 260 -22.59 3.12 -2.91
CA PHE A 260 -23.34 2.69 -4.09
C PHE A 260 -24.11 1.40 -3.87
N GLU A 261 -25.25 1.26 -4.53
CA GLU A 261 -25.85 -0.06 -4.76
C GLU A 261 -25.23 -0.70 -6.00
N PHE A 262 -25.10 -2.02 -6.01
CA PHE A 262 -24.65 -2.76 -7.19
C PHE A 262 -25.52 -3.99 -7.42
N ALA A 263 -25.89 -4.24 -8.67
CA ALA A 263 -26.55 -5.49 -9.07
C ALA A 263 -25.45 -6.52 -9.36
N ALA A 264 -25.33 -7.54 -8.51
CA ALA A 264 -24.36 -8.60 -8.73
C ALA A 264 -24.64 -9.34 -10.04
N ASP A 265 -23.62 -10.01 -10.56
CA ASP A 265 -23.68 -10.81 -11.79
C ASP A 265 -24.44 -12.13 -11.63
N TYR A 266 -24.86 -12.48 -10.40
CA TYR A 266 -25.68 -13.65 -10.08
C TYR A 266 -26.91 -13.29 -9.22
N PRO A 267 -28.02 -14.06 -9.30
CA PRO A 267 -29.19 -13.85 -8.44
C PRO A 267 -28.95 -14.36 -7.01
N ILE A 268 -29.62 -13.77 -6.02
CA ILE A 268 -29.47 -14.17 -4.61
C ILE A 268 -30.06 -15.57 -4.38
N GLN A 269 -31.16 -15.87 -5.07
CA GLN A 269 -31.78 -17.18 -5.11
C GLN A 269 -32.52 -17.37 -6.43
N ARG A 270 -32.61 -18.63 -6.85
CA ARG A 270 -33.49 -19.05 -7.95
C ARG A 270 -33.94 -20.49 -7.78
N HIS A 271 -35.16 -20.78 -8.21
CA HIS A 271 -35.68 -22.14 -8.32
C HIS A 271 -36.51 -22.32 -9.58
N SER A 272 -36.41 -23.49 -10.22
CA SER A 272 -37.19 -23.89 -11.39
C SER A 272 -37.78 -25.28 -11.15
N SER A 273 -39.07 -25.44 -11.41
CA SER A 273 -39.80 -26.70 -11.42
C SER A 273 -40.44 -26.95 -12.79
N SER A 274 -41.25 -28.01 -12.93
CA SER A 274 -42.05 -28.26 -14.14
C SER A 274 -43.05 -27.14 -14.45
N ASP A 275 -43.55 -26.45 -13.42
CA ASP A 275 -44.71 -25.57 -13.53
C ASP A 275 -44.38 -24.10 -13.23
N TYR A 276 -43.23 -23.80 -12.63
CA TYR A 276 -42.86 -22.42 -12.31
C TYR A 276 -41.35 -22.17 -12.27
N VAL A 277 -41.01 -20.89 -12.41
CA VAL A 277 -39.67 -20.37 -12.16
C VAL A 277 -39.78 -19.18 -11.21
N SER A 278 -38.89 -19.11 -10.23
CA SER A 278 -38.76 -17.99 -9.28
C SER A 278 -37.30 -17.56 -9.20
N VAL A 279 -37.07 -16.25 -9.18
CA VAL A 279 -35.73 -15.65 -9.12
C VAL A 279 -35.82 -14.34 -8.35
N THR A 280 -34.84 -14.08 -7.49
CA THR A 280 -34.66 -12.77 -6.85
C THR A 280 -33.30 -12.20 -7.25
N LYS A 281 -33.26 -10.92 -7.61
CA LYS A 281 -31.99 -10.23 -7.93
C LYS A 281 -31.13 -10.11 -6.68
N ASN A 282 -29.81 -10.22 -6.85
CA ASN A 282 -28.86 -9.87 -5.79
C ASN A 282 -28.44 -8.41 -5.96
N THR A 283 -29.09 -7.52 -5.24
CA THR A 283 -28.65 -6.12 -5.12
C THR A 283 -28.09 -5.93 -3.74
N HIS A 284 -26.87 -5.42 -3.65
CA HIS A 284 -26.18 -5.14 -2.40
C HIS A 284 -25.75 -3.68 -2.36
N PHE A 285 -25.60 -3.14 -1.16
CA PHE A 285 -25.04 -1.81 -0.93
C PHE A 285 -23.58 -1.96 -0.52
N SER A 286 -22.73 -1.04 -0.98
CA SER A 286 -21.31 -1.01 -0.67
C SER A 286 -20.86 0.38 -0.25
N LEU A 287 -20.07 0.42 0.82
CA LEU A 287 -19.22 1.54 1.20
C LEU A 287 -17.77 1.17 0.88
N ARG A 288 -17.05 2.05 0.18
CA ARG A 288 -15.65 1.82 -0.18
C ARG A 288 -14.76 3.02 0.10
N SER A 289 -13.53 2.74 0.49
CA SER A 289 -12.42 3.68 0.55
C SER A 289 -11.14 3.01 0.06
N VAL A 290 -10.24 3.79 -0.53
CA VAL A 290 -8.93 3.32 -1.01
C VAL A 290 -7.86 4.12 -0.32
N SER A 291 -6.84 3.45 0.21
CA SER A 291 -5.66 4.09 0.82
C SER A 291 -4.40 3.65 0.08
N THR A 292 -3.65 4.63 -0.43
CA THR A 292 -2.40 4.39 -1.16
C THR A 292 -1.19 4.68 -0.26
N VAL A 293 -0.78 3.69 0.54
CA VAL A 293 0.32 3.83 1.51
C VAL A 293 1.63 3.49 0.82
N GLY A 294 2.39 4.51 0.45
CA GLY A 294 3.62 4.33 -0.31
C GLY A 294 3.34 3.66 -1.65
N ASN A 295 3.91 2.48 -1.86
CA ASN A 295 3.76 1.69 -3.10
C ASN A 295 2.46 0.86 -3.16
N TYR A 296 1.72 0.71 -2.06
CA TYR A 296 0.55 -0.15 -2.00
C TYR A 296 -0.76 0.61 -2.18
N ASP A 297 -1.69 0.05 -2.95
CA ASP A 297 -3.08 0.51 -3.04
C ASP A 297 -4.01 -0.51 -2.37
N TYR A 298 -4.53 -0.17 -1.19
CA TYR A 298 -5.50 -1.00 -0.46
C TYR A 298 -6.92 -0.50 -0.68
N MET A 299 -7.75 -1.29 -1.36
CA MET A 299 -9.17 -1.02 -1.55
C MET A 299 -9.99 -1.80 -0.53
N PHE A 300 -10.63 -1.07 0.40
CA PHE A 300 -11.50 -1.62 1.43
C PHE A 300 -12.96 -1.46 1.03
N THR A 301 -13.74 -2.54 1.05
CA THR A 301 -15.17 -2.52 0.75
C THR A 301 -15.96 -3.21 1.87
N TYR A 302 -16.95 -2.50 2.42
CA TYR A 302 -17.96 -3.04 3.33
C TYR A 302 -19.27 -3.18 2.56
N SER A 303 -19.75 -4.41 2.38
CA SER A 303 -20.96 -4.70 1.60
C SER A 303 -22.07 -5.31 2.45
N PHE A 304 -23.30 -4.89 2.17
CA PHE A 304 -24.52 -5.27 2.88
C PHE A 304 -25.53 -5.86 1.90
N PHE A 305 -26.12 -7.01 2.25
CA PHE A 305 -26.93 -7.82 1.34
C PHE A 305 -28.37 -7.97 1.82
N LEU A 306 -29.31 -8.18 0.89
CA LEU A 306 -30.75 -8.29 1.21
C LEU A 306 -31.12 -9.46 2.14
N ASP A 307 -30.27 -10.49 2.22
CA ASP A 307 -30.41 -11.61 3.14
C ASP A 307 -29.91 -11.32 4.57
N GLY A 308 -29.35 -10.14 4.83
CA GLY A 308 -28.77 -9.76 6.11
C GLY A 308 -27.27 -10.04 6.23
N SER A 309 -26.63 -10.55 5.19
CA SER A 309 -25.18 -10.77 5.20
C SER A 309 -24.41 -9.44 5.18
N ILE A 310 -23.26 -9.41 5.86
CA ILE A 310 -22.27 -8.33 5.82
C ILE A 310 -20.94 -8.94 5.35
N SER A 311 -20.29 -8.31 4.38
CA SER A 311 -18.97 -8.70 3.86
C SER A 311 -17.96 -7.57 4.07
N VAL A 312 -16.76 -7.93 4.50
CA VAL A 312 -15.60 -7.05 4.55
C VAL A 312 -14.57 -7.58 3.58
N GLU A 313 -14.17 -6.77 2.61
CA GLU A 313 -13.20 -7.15 1.58
C GLU A 313 -12.06 -6.14 1.56
N ALA A 314 -10.83 -6.65 1.44
CA ALA A 314 -9.64 -5.88 1.12
C ALA A 314 -9.03 -6.46 -0.16
N ARG A 315 -8.69 -5.59 -1.11
CA ARG A 315 -7.93 -5.93 -2.32
C ARG A 315 -6.67 -5.07 -2.36
N ALA A 316 -5.54 -5.68 -2.72
CA ALA A 316 -4.28 -4.98 -2.89
C ALA A 316 -3.93 -4.84 -4.39
N SER A 317 -3.43 -3.66 -4.76
CA SER A 317 -2.84 -3.33 -6.05
C SER A 317 -1.61 -2.43 -5.80
N GLY A 318 -1.16 -1.73 -6.83
CA GLY A 318 0.00 -0.83 -6.76
C GLY A 318 1.30 -1.56 -7.12
N TYR A 319 2.42 -1.00 -6.68
CA TYR A 319 3.75 -1.56 -6.91
C TYR A 319 4.18 -2.48 -5.77
N VAL A 320 4.90 -3.54 -6.09
CA VAL A 320 5.55 -4.38 -5.08
C VAL A 320 6.88 -3.76 -4.65
N GLN A 321 7.26 -3.89 -3.38
CA GLN A 321 8.63 -3.62 -2.96
C GLN A 321 9.53 -4.80 -3.36
N THR A 322 10.44 -4.55 -4.30
CA THR A 322 11.32 -5.58 -4.88
C THR A 322 12.66 -5.68 -4.16
N THR A 323 13.43 -6.71 -4.50
CA THR A 323 14.81 -6.88 -4.03
C THR A 323 15.81 -7.14 -5.15
N TYR A 324 17.05 -6.74 -4.90
CA TYR A 324 18.17 -6.88 -5.82
C TYR A 324 18.71 -8.30 -5.84
N LEU A 325 18.70 -8.97 -7.00
CA LEU A 325 19.24 -10.32 -7.18
C LEU A 325 18.85 -11.31 -6.07
N GLY A 326 17.59 -11.27 -5.62
CA GLY A 326 17.13 -12.07 -4.48
C GLY A 326 17.39 -13.57 -4.65
N ALA A 327 17.71 -14.24 -3.54
CA ALA A 327 17.90 -15.68 -3.51
C ALA A 327 16.58 -16.42 -3.80
N PRO A 328 16.61 -17.56 -4.53
CA PRO A 328 15.40 -18.27 -4.97
C PRO A 328 14.55 -18.81 -3.82
N GLU A 329 15.10 -18.92 -2.60
CA GLU A 329 14.36 -19.29 -1.40
C GLU A 329 13.39 -18.19 -0.93
N PHE A 330 13.60 -16.94 -1.34
CA PHE A 330 12.86 -15.75 -0.89
C PHE A 330 12.12 -15.01 -2.01
N GLY A 331 11.95 -15.64 -3.17
CA GLY A 331 11.17 -15.06 -4.27
C GLY A 331 11.63 -15.51 -5.65
N PHE A 332 10.97 -14.98 -6.67
CA PHE A 332 11.27 -15.27 -8.07
C PHE A 332 11.89 -14.06 -8.77
N THR A 333 12.81 -14.33 -9.69
CA THR A 333 13.29 -13.31 -10.64
C THR A 333 12.16 -12.92 -11.58
N ILE A 334 11.72 -11.66 -11.52
CA ILE A 334 10.63 -11.11 -12.35
C ILE A 334 11.13 -10.18 -13.45
N GLN A 335 12.35 -9.69 -13.32
CA GLN A 335 13.07 -8.93 -14.35
C GLN A 335 14.57 -9.18 -14.21
N LYS A 336 15.37 -8.92 -15.25
CA LYS A 336 16.83 -9.05 -15.18
C LYS A 336 17.39 -8.19 -14.03
N GLY A 337 17.97 -8.83 -13.01
CA GLY A 337 18.52 -8.13 -11.85
C GLY A 337 17.55 -7.93 -10.69
N LEU A 338 16.31 -8.40 -10.82
CA LEU A 338 15.20 -8.05 -9.94
C LEU A 338 14.42 -9.28 -9.47
N SER A 339 14.28 -9.43 -8.16
CA SER A 339 13.39 -10.39 -7.54
C SER A 339 12.12 -9.70 -7.03
N GLY A 340 10.99 -10.38 -7.17
CA GLY A 340 9.70 -9.91 -6.66
C GLY A 340 9.59 -9.93 -5.13
N SER A 341 10.58 -10.50 -4.44
CA SER A 341 10.56 -10.72 -2.98
C SER A 341 9.40 -11.62 -2.54
N ILE A 342 9.28 -11.85 -1.24
CA ILE A 342 8.16 -12.55 -0.61
C ILE A 342 7.70 -11.77 0.62
N HIS A 343 6.39 -11.69 0.81
CA HIS A 343 5.80 -11.07 2.00
C HIS A 343 4.39 -11.57 2.25
N ASP A 344 3.97 -11.48 3.52
CA ASP A 344 2.60 -11.70 3.94
C ASP A 344 1.88 -10.37 4.14
N HIS A 345 0.69 -10.23 3.53
CA HIS A 345 -0.29 -9.21 3.92
C HIS A 345 -1.23 -9.80 4.98
N VAL A 346 -1.23 -9.23 6.19
CA VAL A 346 -2.16 -9.60 7.26
C VAL A 346 -2.89 -8.37 7.75
N LEU A 347 -4.20 -8.31 7.49
CA LEU A 347 -5.04 -7.18 7.85
C LEU A 347 -5.98 -7.59 8.99
N ASN A 348 -5.88 -6.87 10.11
CA ASN A 348 -6.70 -7.14 11.28
C ASN A 348 -7.93 -6.25 11.30
N PHE A 349 -9.09 -6.84 11.56
CA PHE A 349 -10.35 -6.13 11.72
C PHE A 349 -10.94 -6.40 13.10
N LYS A 350 -11.45 -5.35 13.74
CA LYS A 350 -12.33 -5.48 14.91
C LYS A 350 -13.75 -5.69 14.40
N ALA A 351 -14.43 -6.71 14.91
CA ALA A 351 -15.84 -6.98 14.69
C ALA A 351 -16.51 -7.24 16.05
N ASP A 352 -17.14 -6.20 16.59
CA ASP A 352 -17.73 -6.18 17.93
C ASP A 352 -19.21 -6.55 17.85
N PHE A 353 -19.52 -7.85 17.90
CA PHE A 353 -20.88 -8.36 17.76
C PHE A 353 -21.65 -8.31 19.07
N ASP A 354 -22.82 -7.66 19.06
CA ASP A 354 -23.77 -7.58 20.19
C ASP A 354 -25.11 -8.23 19.79
N ILE A 355 -25.07 -9.53 19.50
CA ILE A 355 -26.22 -10.25 18.93
C ILE A 355 -27.37 -10.34 19.96
N LEU A 356 -28.43 -9.56 19.71
CA LEU A 356 -29.59 -9.43 20.60
C LEU A 356 -29.26 -8.82 21.97
N GLY A 357 -28.22 -7.98 22.02
CA GLY A 357 -27.67 -7.38 23.23
C GLY A 357 -26.27 -7.89 23.58
N ILE A 358 -25.68 -7.31 24.63
CA ILE A 358 -24.39 -7.74 25.21
C ILE A 358 -24.52 -9.09 25.89
#